data_AF-A0A2E9W8T3-F1
#
_entry.id   AF-A0A2E9W8T3-F1
#
_cell.length_a   1.000
_cell.length_b   1.000
_cell.length_c   1.000
_cell.angle_alpha   90.00
_cell.angle_beta   90.00
_cell.angle_gamma   90.00
#
_symmetry.space_group_name_H-M   'P 1'
#
loop_
_entity.id
_entity.type
_entity.pdbx_description
1 polymer ?
#
loop_
_entity_poly.entity_id
_entity_poly.type
_entity_poly.pdbx_seq_one_letter_code
_entity_poly.pdbx_strand_id
1 'polypeptide(L)'
;MSNINPLLTLDVVELRDRLASGAVRAVEYVEACLARIEEIEPQVQAWAWLDSDFAIAQARALDARRQSGAAIGPLHGLPVGLKDAI
;
A
#
# COMPACT_ATOMS: atom_id res chain seq x y z
N MET A 1 4.87 22.86 4.34
CA MET A 1 4.02 21.74 4.81
C MET A 1 3.77 20.86 3.60
N SER A 2 4.31 19.64 3.58
CA SER A 2 4.10 18.76 2.43
C SER A 2 2.63 18.43 2.29
N ASN A 3 2.14 18.57 1.06
CA ASN A 3 0.76 18.21 0.72
C ASN A 3 0.68 16.68 0.74
N ILE A 4 0.08 16.12 1.79
CA ILE A 4 -0.08 14.67 1.93
C ILE A 4 -1.00 14.18 0.81
N ASN A 5 -0.59 13.13 0.09
CA ASN A 5 -1.42 12.50 -0.92
C ASN A 5 -2.77 12.09 -0.27
N PRO A 6 -3.93 12.55 -0.78
CA PRO A 6 -5.24 12.23 -0.20
C PRO A 6 -5.54 10.74 -0.05
N LEU A 7 -4.89 9.88 -0.84
CA LEU A 7 -4.98 8.43 -0.66
C LEU A 7 -4.51 8.03 0.75
N LEU A 8 -3.43 8.62 1.24
CA LEU A 8 -2.83 8.29 2.54
C LEU A 8 -3.63 8.85 3.74
N THR A 9 -4.70 9.60 3.50
CA THR A 9 -5.58 10.12 4.55
C THR A 9 -6.85 9.29 4.75
N LEU A 10 -7.06 8.24 3.93
CA LEU A 10 -8.17 7.32 4.07
C LEU A 10 -8.02 6.49 5.36
N ASP A 11 -9.14 6.22 6.04
CA ASP A 11 -9.13 5.21 7.09
C ASP A 11 -8.95 3.80 6.49
N VAL A 12 -8.45 2.86 7.29
CA VAL A 12 -8.11 1.52 6.79
C VAL A 12 -9.32 0.72 6.30
N VAL A 13 -10.51 0.97 6.86
CA VAL A 13 -11.76 0.30 6.48
C VAL A 13 -12.24 0.84 5.14
N GLU A 14 -12.23 2.16 4.97
CA GLU A 14 -12.52 2.80 3.69
C GLU A 14 -11.53 2.37 2.60
N LEU A 15 -10.24 2.33 2.91
CA LEU A 15 -9.22 1.86 1.98
C LEU A 15 -9.46 0.41 1.56
N ARG A 16 -9.74 -0.49 2.52
CA ARG A 16 -10.09 -1.89 2.24
C ARG A 16 -11.25 -1.98 1.25
N ASP A 17 -12.31 -1.22 1.48
CA ASP A 17 -13.51 -1.27 0.65
C ASP A 17 -13.25 -0.71 -0.77
N ARG A 18 -12.43 0.34 -0.86
CA ARG A 18 -11.99 0.91 -2.15
C ARG A 18 -11.06 -0.02 -2.93
N LEU A 19 -10.16 -0.74 -2.25
CA LEU A 19 -9.30 -1.75 -2.86
C LEU A 19 -10.10 -2.97 -3.33
N ALA A 20 -11.03 -3.46 -2.51
CA ALA A 20 -11.88 -4.61 -2.85
C ALA A 20 -12.79 -4.31 -4.05
N SER A 21 -13.38 -3.12 -4.09
CA SER A 21 -14.20 -2.66 -5.23
C SER A 21 -13.37 -2.30 -6.48
N GLY A 22 -12.08 -2.00 -6.30
CA GLY A 22 -11.20 -1.51 -7.37
C GLY A 22 -11.33 -0.01 -7.65
N ALA A 23 -12.01 0.74 -6.78
CA ALA A 23 -12.06 2.20 -6.81
C ALA A 23 -10.69 2.84 -6.53
N VAL A 24 -9.81 2.12 -5.83
CA VAL A 24 -8.38 2.41 -5.70
C VAL A 24 -7.62 1.16 -6.13
N ARG A 25 -6.55 1.32 -6.91
CA ARG A 25 -5.66 0.21 -7.24
C ARG A 25 -4.62 0.04 -6.14
N ALA A 26 -4.28 -1.21 -5.82
CA ALA A 26 -3.26 -1.51 -4.81
C ALA A 26 -1.91 -0.88 -5.20
N VAL A 27 -1.56 -0.90 -6.50
CA VAL A 27 -0.30 -0.31 -6.96
C VAL A 27 -0.25 1.21 -6.74
N GLU A 28 -1.36 1.92 -6.96
CA GLU A 28 -1.43 3.38 -6.76
C GLU A 28 -1.25 3.74 -5.29
N TYR A 29 -1.83 2.95 -4.39
CA TYR A 29 -1.69 3.17 -2.96
C TYR A 29 -0.27 2.87 -2.46
N VAL A 30 0.34 1.77 -2.92
CA VAL A 30 1.72 1.42 -2.57
C VAL A 30 2.70 2.46 -3.09
N GLU A 31 2.54 2.95 -4.32
CA GLU A 31 3.35 4.05 -4.87
C GLU A 31 3.23 5.32 -4.02
N ALA A 32 2.02 5.66 -3.55
CA ALA A 32 1.82 6.78 -2.63
C ALA A 32 2.53 6.55 -1.28
N CYS A 33 2.48 5.34 -0.72
CA CYS A 33 3.20 5.00 0.51
C CYS A 33 4.71 5.14 0.33
N LEU A 34 5.27 4.58 -0.75
CA LEU A 34 6.71 4.61 -1.03
C LEU A 34 7.21 6.05 -1.21
N ALA A 35 6.48 6.88 -1.97
CA ALA A 35 6.82 8.29 -2.12
C ALA A 35 6.84 9.04 -0.77
N ARG A 36 5.90 8.72 0.13
CA ARG A 36 5.87 9.32 1.47
C ARG A 36 6.99 8.81 2.37
N ILE A 37 7.35 7.52 2.26
CA ILE A 37 8.48 6.96 2.97
C ILE A 37 9.76 7.65 2.51
N GLU A 38 10.02 7.74 1.21
CA GLU A 38 11.20 8.42 0.65
C GLU A 38 11.34 9.86 1.17
N GLU A 39 10.23 10.58 1.29
CA GLU A 39 10.21 11.96 1.77
C GLU A 39 10.53 12.09 3.28
N ILE A 40 10.01 11.20 4.13
CA ILE A 40 10.12 11.34 5.59
C ILE A 40 11.28 10.53 6.17
N GLU A 41 11.64 9.41 5.57
CA GLU A 41 12.54 8.42 6.18
C GLU A 41 13.88 8.99 6.66
N PRO A 42 14.50 10.01 6.02
CA PRO A 42 15.69 10.67 6.55
C PRO A 42 15.53 11.27 7.97
N GLN A 43 14.30 11.53 8.40
CA GLN A 43 13.97 12.10 9.70
C GLN A 43 13.46 11.06 10.70
N VAL A 44 12.68 10.08 10.23
CA VAL A 44 11.99 9.12 11.09
C VAL A 44 12.79 7.83 11.29
N GLN A 45 13.52 7.38 10.28
CA GLN A 45 14.35 6.17 10.32
C GLN A 45 13.56 4.94 10.83
N ALA A 46 12.34 4.74 10.32
CA ALA A 46 11.46 3.66 10.77
C ALA A 46 11.75 2.30 10.12
N TRP A 47 12.32 2.26 8.91
CA TRP A 47 12.49 1.03 8.14
C TRP A 47 13.91 0.48 8.31
N ALA A 48 14.02 -0.71 8.92
CA ALA A 48 15.29 -1.46 8.94
C ALA A 48 15.62 -2.05 7.56
N TRP A 49 14.59 -2.41 6.79
CA TRP A 49 14.68 -2.91 5.43
C TRP A 49 13.40 -2.58 4.66
N LEU A 50 13.53 -2.21 3.39
CA LEU A 50 12.42 -1.91 2.50
C LEU A 50 12.76 -2.32 1.07
N ASP A 51 11.96 -3.22 0.49
CA ASP A 51 12.04 -3.62 -0.91
C ASP A 51 10.84 -3.04 -1.69
N SER A 52 11.10 -1.90 -2.32
CA SER A 52 10.09 -1.14 -3.06
C SER A 52 9.61 -1.89 -4.30
N ASP A 53 10.52 -2.54 -5.03
CA ASP A 53 10.19 -3.27 -6.26
C ASP A 53 9.32 -4.48 -5.95
N PHE A 54 9.63 -5.21 -4.88
CA PHE A 54 8.81 -6.32 -4.42
C PHE A 54 7.41 -5.86 -3.99
N ALA A 55 7.31 -4.74 -3.27
CA ALA A 55 6.02 -4.17 -2.87
C ALA A 55 5.15 -3.80 -4.08
N ILE A 56 5.74 -3.13 -5.08
CA ILE A 56 5.04 -2.77 -6.33
C ILE A 56 4.62 -4.03 -7.10
N ALA A 57 5.49 -5.03 -7.22
CA ALA A 57 5.19 -6.28 -7.92
C ALA A 57 4.02 -7.03 -7.28
N GLN A 58 4.00 -7.13 -5.94
CA GLN A 58 2.88 -7.71 -5.22
C GLN A 58 1.58 -6.93 -5.43
N ALA A 59 1.63 -5.60 -5.34
CA ALA A 59 0.46 -4.76 -5.55
C ALA A 59 -0.17 -4.96 -6.94
N ARG A 60 0.66 -5.02 -7.99
CA ARG A 60 0.22 -5.32 -9.36
C ARG A 60 -0.42 -6.70 -9.48
N ALA A 61 0.15 -7.72 -8.83
CA ALA A 61 -0.42 -9.07 -8.83
C ALA A 61 -1.78 -9.12 -8.12
N LEU A 62 -1.94 -8.38 -7.03
CA LEU A 62 -3.21 -8.27 -6.30
C LEU A 62 -4.27 -7.54 -7.14
N ASP A 63 -3.90 -6.46 -7.84
CA ASP A 63 -4.80 -5.79 -8.79
C ASP A 63 -5.26 -6.74 -9.89
N ALA A 64 -4.35 -7.49 -10.50
CA ALA A 64 -4.67 -8.47 -11.54
C ALA A 64 -5.58 -9.59 -11.02
N ARG A 65 -5.32 -10.11 -9.81
CA ARG A 65 -6.17 -11.11 -9.17
C ARG A 65 -7.58 -10.59 -8.96
N ARG A 66 -7.75 -9.36 -8.44
CA ARG A 66 -9.06 -8.72 -8.27
C ARG A 66 -9.78 -8.58 -9.62
N GLN A 67 -9.09 -8.09 -10.65
CA GLN A 67 -9.64 -7.90 -12.00
C GLN A 67 -10.10 -9.21 -12.64
N SER A 68 -9.43 -10.33 -12.34
CA SER A 68 -9.81 -11.65 -12.85
C SER A 68 -11.11 -12.22 -12.24
N GLY A 69 -11.66 -11.58 -11.20
CA GLY A 69 -12.83 -12.10 -10.46
C GLY A 69 -12.51 -13.28 -9.53
N ALA A 70 -11.23 -13.64 -9.39
CA ALA A 70 -10.80 -14.64 -8.42
C ALA A 70 -11.13 -14.21 -6.98
N ALA A 71 -11.37 -15.18 -6.10
CA ALA A 71 -11.62 -14.90 -4.69
C ALA A 71 -10.45 -14.15 -4.04
N ILE A 72 -10.79 -13.10 -3.28
CA ILE A 72 -9.87 -12.24 -2.54
C ILE A 72 -10.15 -12.32 -1.03
N GLY A 73 -9.10 -12.14 -0.22
CA GLY A 73 -9.22 -12.14 1.24
C GLY A 73 -9.62 -10.77 1.81
N PRO A 74 -9.95 -10.69 3.11
CA PRO A 74 -10.43 -9.46 3.76
C PRO A 74 -9.38 -8.34 3.84
N LEU A 75 -8.10 -8.65 3.63
CA LEU A 75 -6.99 -7.68 3.63
C LEU A 75 -6.36 -7.50 2.23
N HIS A 76 -7.04 -7.94 1.17
CA HIS A 76 -6.50 -7.91 -0.18
C HIS A 76 -6.10 -6.50 -0.61
N GLY A 77 -4.82 -6.29 -0.91
CA GLY A 77 -4.27 -5.03 -1.38
C GLY A 77 -3.86 -4.03 -0.29
N LEU A 78 -4.18 -4.30 0.99
CA LEU A 78 -3.75 -3.42 2.08
C LEU A 78 -2.23 -3.55 2.31
N PRO A 79 -1.48 -2.43 2.31
CA PRO A 79 -0.05 -2.47 2.64
C PRO A 79 0.16 -2.71 4.13
N VAL A 80 1.21 -3.46 4.46
CA VAL A 80 1.60 -3.76 5.85
C VAL A 80 3.09 -3.56 6.04
N GLY A 81 3.47 -2.91 7.14
CA GLY A 81 4.84 -2.90 7.64
C GLY A 81 5.00 -3.96 8.72
N LEU A 82 6.09 -4.72 8.67
CA LEU A 82 6.39 -5.77 9.64
C LEU A 82 7.53 -5.31 10.54
N LYS A 83 7.41 -5.60 11.84
CA LYS A 83 8.49 -5.32 12.81
C LYS A 83 9.60 -6.37 12.65
N ASP A 84 10.85 -5.93 12.67
CA ASP A 84 12.04 -6.79 12.62
C ASP A 84 12.30 -7.50 13.98
N ALA A 85 11.31 -8.28 14.40
CA ALA A 85 11.31 -9.09 15.62
C ALA A 85 10.38 -10.31 15.50
N ILE A 86 10.07 -10.69 14.27
CA ILE A 86 9.20 -11.81 13.90
C ILE A 86 10.07 -12.99 13.49
#